data_AF-Q08073-F1
#
_entry.id   AF-Q08073-F1
#
_cell.length_a   1.000
_cell.length_b   1.000
_cell.length_c   1.000
_cell.angle_alpha   90.00
_cell.angle_beta   90.00
_cell.angle_gamma   90.00
#
_symmetry.space_group_name_H-M   'P 1'
#
loop_
_entity.id
_entity.type
_entity.pdbx_description
1 polymer ?
#
loop_
_entity_poly.entity_id
_entity_poly.type
_entity_poly.pdbx_seq_one_letter_code
_entity_poly.pdbx_strand_id
1 'polypeptide(L)' 'GILISPGPGEPQDSGISLQTVLELGPTIPIFGVCMGLQCIGEAFGGKIIRAPSGVMHGKSSPVY' A
#
# COMPACT_ATOMS: atom_id res chain seq x y z
N GLY A 1 -2.36 -8.84 -14.42
CA GLY A 1 -2.17 -7.74 -13.44
C GLY A 1 -2.47 -8.26 -12.06
N ILE A 2 -1.93 -7.63 -11.02
CA ILE A 2 -2.10 -8.02 -9.62
C ILE A 2 -2.86 -6.89 -8.90
N LEU A 3 -3.86 -7.26 -8.09
CA LEU A 3 -4.56 -6.34 -7.19
C LEU A 3 -4.19 -6.66 -5.75
N ILE A 4 -3.70 -5.66 -5.01
CA ILE A 4 -3.44 -5.76 -3.58
C ILE A 4 -4.55 -4.99 -2.83
N SER A 5 -5.38 -5.74 -2.12
CA SER A 5 -6.51 -5.23 -1.34
C SER A 5 -6.06 -4.40 -0.13
N PRO A 6 -6.96 -3.60 0.49
CA PRO A 6 -6.69 -2.98 1.79
C PRO A 6 -6.47 -4.02 2.88
N GLY A 7 -5.81 -3.63 3.98
CA GLY A 7 -5.56 -4.46 5.16
C GLY A 7 -5.18 -3.61 6.38
N PRO A 8 -5.22 -4.20 7.59
CA PRO A 8 -4.72 -3.57 8.81
C PRO A 8 -3.19 -3.64 8.90
N GLY A 9 -2.60 -2.89 9.84
CA GLY A 9 -1.16 -2.97 10.14
C GLY A 9 -0.29 -2.09 9.25
N GLU A 10 1.00 -2.40 9.21
CA GLU A 10 2.01 -1.75 8.37
C GLU A 10 2.36 -2.65 7.18
N PRO A 11 3.02 -2.14 6.12
CA PRO A 11 3.35 -2.96 4.95
C PRO A 11 4.17 -4.22 5.26
N GLN A 12 4.96 -4.22 6.34
CA GLN A 12 5.72 -5.39 6.77
C GLN A 12 4.80 -6.50 7.32
N ASP A 13 3.59 -6.16 7.75
CA ASP A 13 2.57 -7.11 8.22
C ASP A 13 1.71 -7.68 7.08
N SER A 14 1.92 -7.22 5.84
CA SER A 14 1.06 -7.50 4.67
C SER A 14 1.19 -8.92 4.09
N GLY A 15 1.80 -9.85 4.82
CA GLY A 15 2.13 -11.19 4.36
C GLY A 15 3.01 -11.15 3.11
N ILE A 16 2.54 -11.77 2.03
CA ILE A 16 3.30 -11.84 0.77
C ILE A 16 3.24 -10.55 -0.06
N SER A 17 2.45 -9.55 0.33
CA SER A 17 2.13 -8.41 -0.55
C SER A 17 3.36 -7.56 -0.86
N LEU A 18 4.17 -7.22 0.14
CA LEU A 18 5.39 -6.44 -0.06
C LEU A 18 6.39 -7.17 -0.98
N GLN A 19 6.60 -8.47 -0.76
CA GLN A 19 7.46 -9.30 -1.60
C GLN A 19 6.92 -9.42 -3.02
N THR A 20 5.60 -9.55 -3.17
CA THR A 20 4.94 -9.60 -4.48
C THR A 20 5.22 -8.34 -5.29
N VAL A 21 5.21 -7.16 -4.66
CA VAL A 21 5.55 -5.91 -5.35
C VAL A 21 7.01 -5.91 -5.79
N LEU A 22 7.93 -6.28 -4.89
CA LEU A 22 9.36 -6.28 -5.19
C LEU A 22 9.73 -7.21 -6.36
N GLU A 23 9.14 -8.41 -6.38
CA GLU A 23 9.49 -9.43 -7.37
C GLU A 23 8.73 -9.26 -8.69
N LEU A 24 7.44 -8.94 -8.63
CA LEU A 24 6.57 -8.96 -9.81
C LEU A 24 6.23 -7.56 -10.34
N GLY A 25 6.33 -6.52 -9.51
CA GLY A 25 6.04 -5.13 -9.89
C GLY A 25 6.82 -4.59 -11.09
N PRO A 26 8.08 -5.01 -11.35
CA PRO A 26 8.81 -4.58 -12.54
C PRO A 26 8.26 -5.09 -13.88
N THR A 27 7.47 -6.18 -13.87
CA THR A 27 7.05 -6.87 -15.11
C THR A 27 5.53 -7.03 -15.24
N ILE A 28 4.81 -7.08 -14.12
CA ILE A 28 3.37 -7.28 -14.07
C ILE A 28 2.74 -6.01 -13.51
N PRO A 29 1.76 -5.38 -14.20
CA PRO A 29 1.05 -4.23 -13.66
C PRO A 29 0.38 -4.55 -12.31
N ILE A 30 0.64 -3.73 -11.29
CA ILE A 30 0.08 -3.86 -9.94
C ILE A 30 -0.79 -2.64 -9.62
N PHE A 31 -1.98 -2.90 -9.07
CA PHE A 31 -2.84 -1.87 -8.48
C PHE A 31 -3.02 -2.16 -6.99
N GLY A 32 -2.78 -1.15 -6.14
CA GLY A 32 -2.83 -1.28 -4.69
C GLY A 32 -3.84 -0.32 -4.06
N VAL A 33 -4.62 -0.80 -3.10
CA VAL A 33 -5.65 -0.01 -2.40
C VAL A 33 -5.30 0.10 -0.92
N CYS A 34 -5.31 1.33 -0.37
CA CYS A 34 -4.96 1.62 1.04
C CYS A 34 -3.58 1.03 1.41
N MET A 35 -3.53 -0.03 2.23
CA MET A 35 -2.30 -0.75 2.55
C MET A 35 -1.60 -1.27 1.29
N GLY A 36 -2.33 -1.69 0.25
CA GLY A 36 -1.72 -2.11 -1.01
C GLY A 36 -0.91 -1.01 -1.68
N LEU A 37 -1.37 0.24 -1.61
CA LEU A 37 -0.62 1.40 -2.09
C LEU A 37 0.61 1.66 -1.21
N GLN A 38 0.50 1.44 0.11
CA GLN A 38 1.61 1.58 1.04
C GLN A 38 2.71 0.54 0.79
N CYS A 39 2.36 -0.72 0.51
CA CYS A 39 3.32 -1.74 0.08
C CYS A 39 4.07 -1.34 -1.19
N ILE A 40 3.36 -0.75 -2.15
CA ILE A 40 4.00 -0.25 -3.38
C ILE A 40 4.98 0.86 -3.06
N GLY A 41 4.55 1.87 -2.28
CA GLY A 41 5.41 2.96 -1.85
C GLY A 41 6.67 2.46 -1.14
N GLU A 42 6.52 1.55 -0.18
CA GLU A 42 7.63 1.01 0.60
C GLU A 42 8.60 0.16 -0.24
N ALA A 43 8.08 -0.72 -1.10
CA ALA A 43 8.90 -1.56 -1.98
C ALA A 43 9.83 -0.72 -2.88
N PHE A 44 9.39 0.47 -3.27
CA PHE A 44 10.19 1.41 -4.08
C PHE A 44 10.92 2.48 -3.25
N GLY A 45 11.12 2.24 -1.94
CA GLY A 45 11.95 3.07 -1.06
C GLY A 45 11.22 4.27 -0.43
N GLY A 46 9.90 4.37 -0.61
CA GLY A 46 9.06 5.33 0.10
C GLY A 46 8.98 5.02 1.60
N LYS A 47 8.74 6.05 2.40
CA LYS A 47 8.57 5.90 3.85
C LYS A 47 7.09 5.94 4.21
N ILE A 48 6.59 4.88 4.84
CA ILE A 48 5.26 4.87 5.42
C ILE A 48 5.34 5.43 6.83
N ILE A 49 4.67 6.56 7.05
CA ILE A 49 4.68 7.27 8.32
C ILE A 49 3.26 7.41 8.87
N ARG A 50 3.14 7.55 10.19
CA ARG A 50 1.85 7.82 10.83
C ARG A 50 1.36 9.21 10.44
N ALA A 51 0.10 9.28 10.00
CA ALA A 51 -0.55 10.54 9.67
C ALA A 51 -0.69 11.41 10.93
N PRO A 52 -0.32 12.70 10.91
CA PRO A 52 -0.42 13.60 12.06
C PRO A 52 -1.86 13.76 12.58
N SER A 53 -2.85 13.67 11.68
CA SER A 53 -4.28 13.77 11.99
C SER A 53 -4.90 12.44 12.46
N GLY A 54 -4.10 11.39 12.61
CA GLY A 54 -4.58 10.03 12.86
C GLY A 54 -5.16 9.36 11.61
N VAL A 55 -5.68 8.13 11.80
CA VAL A 55 -6.26 7.31 10.73
C VAL A 55 -7.59 7.91 10.27
N MET A 56 -7.79 8.02 8.96
CA MET A 56 -9.04 8.46 8.36
C MET A 56 -9.88 7.25 7.95
N HIS A 57 -11.03 7.06 8.59
CA HIS A 57 -12.01 6.02 8.25
C HIS A 57 -13.42 6.64 8.21
N GLY A 58 -14.19 6.33 7.16
CA GLY A 58 -15.58 6.80 7.03
C GLY A 58 -15.73 8.32 6.81
N LYS A 59 -14.68 9.00 6.37
CA LYS A 59 -14.70 10.45 6.09
C LYS A 59 -14.56 10.70 4.59
N SER A 60 -15.42 11.55 4.04
CA SER A 60 -15.25 12.03 2.67
C SER A 60 -14.01 12.93 2.59
N SER A 61 -13.14 12.62 1.64
CA SER A 61 -11.99 13.46 1.30
C SER A 61 -11.96 13.65 -0.21
N PRO A 62 -11.87 14.89 -0.71
CA PRO A 62 -11.50 15.08 -2.10
C PRO A 62 -10.07 14.55 -2.32
N VAL A 63 -9.85 13.90 -3.46
CA VAL A 63 -8.55 13.45 -3.95
C VAL A 63 -8.47 13.96 -5.39
N TYR A 64 -7.47 14.78 -5.68
CA TYR A 64 -7.27 15.44 -6.98
C TYR A 64 -6.02 14.87 -7.66
#